data_AF-A0A6A6VP37-F1
#
_entry.id   AF-A0A6A6VP37-F1
#
_cell.length_a   1.000
_cell.length_b   1.000
_cell.length_c   1.000
_cell.angle_alpha   90.00
_cell.angle_beta   90.00
_cell.angle_gamma   90.00
#
_symmetry.space_group_name_H-M   'P 1'
#
loop_
_entity.id
_entity.type
_entity.pdbx_description
1 polymer ?
#
loop_
_entity_poly.entity_id
_entity_poly.type
_entity_poly.pdbx_seq_one_letter_code
_entity_poly.pdbx_strand_id
1 'polypeptide(L)'
;MDSSHPVVHVTPASEEIPSEDELLARKLQHVELAKARAQSAHELRQRVSHQHLNTGATRQSGDDVSLRSTGRHHSASLSSQNGASSFAQATLLQLSPHVSAADLAPEVILFPPTTDPAARAPEPVASPLPEVVPVKLSRSTVGAYPELMDTSTLSAYLEKYLTVPHPSQWILEPVVETLYASYQRPGKGEWFDTPPNVSWHKSRTTHFRRKESAPAVASFTFKLKSSGGTVRDPRLSWAMYDTRRGAKTTKQKPQWTYYLKLDIITSMRKEETLRMPDGTSILCTYVHATNYDSLRFRMPDGTNYLWVTHGPVTTMRGARYDTLRHALFASSPSSGSQDPLLGGIVADHTYWDGFVDRKRTNEGIRCAGCGTESFPGLRRKCTACADHNVCEDCWICKASFKPECSMILLSPPDEALYIRSEAVDVDMVVATLQIMKDWEKVIFRSERRKDARGFAASVAKARKGDLGRLSYWKSEEDGE
;
A
#
# COMPACT_ATOMS: atom_id res chain seq x y z
N MET A 1 57.58 15.37 40.40
CA MET A 1 56.57 16.22 39.74
C MET A 1 55.60 15.27 39.07
N ASP A 2 54.60 14.85 39.84
CA ASP A 2 53.60 13.85 39.45
C ASP A 2 52.56 14.48 38.53
N SER A 3 52.32 13.83 37.39
CA SER A 3 51.27 14.19 36.43
C SER A 3 50.08 13.24 36.62
N SER A 4 49.05 13.74 37.29
CA SER A 4 47.76 13.08 37.46
C SER A 4 46.86 13.36 36.25
N HIS A 5 46.48 12.30 35.54
CA HIS A 5 45.44 12.35 34.50
C HIS A 5 44.04 12.28 35.12
N PRO A 6 43.05 13.03 34.61
CA PRO A 6 41.69 12.97 35.11
C PRO A 6 40.95 11.73 34.56
N VAL A 7 40.28 11.01 35.46
CA VAL A 7 39.37 9.92 35.16
C VAL A 7 38.04 10.52 34.65
N VAL A 8 37.67 10.22 33.42
CA VAL A 8 36.36 10.58 32.85
C VAL A 8 35.36 9.49 33.25
N HIS A 9 34.40 9.85 34.10
CA HIS A 9 33.25 9.01 34.41
C HIS A 9 32.26 9.03 33.24
N VAL A 10 32.06 7.87 32.60
CA VAL A 10 30.98 7.66 31.62
C VAL A 10 29.69 7.39 32.39
N THR A 11 28.75 8.32 32.33
CA THR A 11 27.40 8.16 32.85
C THR A 11 26.62 7.19 31.95
N PRO A 12 25.96 6.14 32.49
CA PRO A 12 25.15 5.24 31.68
C PRO A 12 23.99 6.03 31.05
N ALA A 13 23.77 5.80 29.75
CA ALA A 13 22.68 6.40 28.99
C ALA A 13 21.36 6.12 29.72
N SER A 14 20.64 7.18 30.07
CA SER A 14 19.30 7.10 30.63
C SER A 14 18.40 6.37 29.65
N GLU A 15 17.92 5.18 30.02
CA GLU A 15 16.86 4.48 29.31
C GLU A 15 15.63 5.40 29.27
N GLU A 16 15.32 5.93 28.07
CA GLU A 16 14.08 6.66 27.85
C GLU A 16 12.91 5.71 28.09
N ILE A 17 12.14 6.01 29.14
CA ILE A 17 10.90 5.31 29.43
C ILE A 17 9.93 5.62 28.28
N PRO A 18 9.44 4.60 27.55
CA PRO A 18 8.51 4.81 26.44
C PRO A 18 7.24 5.52 26.93
N SER A 19 6.69 6.39 26.08
CA SER A 19 5.48 7.15 26.41
C SER A 19 4.29 6.22 26.64
N GLU A 20 3.30 6.69 27.40
CA GLU A 20 2.09 5.91 27.72
C GLU A 20 1.36 5.46 26.44
N ASP A 21 1.33 6.30 25.41
CA ASP A 21 0.77 5.98 24.09
C ASP A 21 1.55 4.86 23.38
N GLU A 22 2.87 4.83 23.50
CA GLU A 22 3.71 3.78 22.90
C GLU A 22 3.49 2.43 23.62
N LEU A 23 3.36 2.45 24.94
CA LEU A 23 3.01 1.26 25.73
C LEU A 23 1.61 0.74 25.35
N LEU A 24 0.64 1.62 25.15
CA LEU A 24 -0.71 1.24 24.71
C LEU A 24 -0.70 0.64 23.30
N ALA A 25 0.05 1.23 22.37
CA ALA A 25 0.20 0.72 21.00
C ALA A 25 0.85 -0.68 21.00
N ARG A 26 1.92 -0.89 21.78
CA ARG A 26 2.55 -2.21 21.95
C ARG A 26 1.56 -3.23 22.55
N LYS A 27 0.75 -2.81 23.53
CA LYS A 27 -0.26 -3.69 24.15
C LYS A 27 -1.36 -4.10 23.15
N LEU A 28 -1.88 -3.16 22.36
CA LEU A 28 -2.86 -3.45 21.31
C LEU A 28 -2.29 -4.39 20.25
N GLN A 29 -1.04 -4.17 19.83
CA GLN A 29 -0.35 -5.04 18.89
C GLN A 29 -0.22 -6.48 19.42
N HIS A 30 0.12 -6.64 20.70
CA HIS A 30 0.18 -7.96 21.34
C HIS A 30 -1.18 -8.67 21.38
N VAL A 31 -2.26 -7.95 21.66
CA VAL A 31 -3.63 -8.51 21.68
C VAL A 31 -4.06 -8.96 20.28
N GLU A 32 -3.79 -8.17 19.25
CA GLU A 32 -4.09 -8.53 17.87
C GLU A 32 -3.31 -9.76 17.42
N LEU A 33 -2.03 -9.84 17.77
CA LEU A 33 -1.16 -10.98 17.41
C LEU A 33 -1.58 -12.26 18.14
N ALA A 34 -2.02 -12.16 19.40
CA ALA A 34 -2.60 -13.28 20.14
C ALA A 34 -3.93 -13.76 19.51
N LYS A 35 -4.80 -12.84 19.09
CA LYS A 35 -6.06 -13.17 18.41
C LYS A 35 -5.81 -13.84 17.06
N ALA A 36 -4.84 -13.36 16.28
CA ALA A 36 -4.45 -13.99 15.01
C ALA A 36 -3.92 -15.42 15.24
N ARG A 37 -3.06 -15.63 16.25
CA ARG A 37 -2.58 -16.98 16.61
C ARG A 37 -3.73 -17.92 17.01
N ALA A 38 -4.71 -17.42 17.78
CA ALA A 38 -5.87 -18.21 18.18
C ALA A 38 -6.75 -18.60 16.97
N GLN A 39 -6.95 -17.69 16.02
CA GLN A 39 -7.69 -17.97 14.78
C GLN A 39 -6.97 -19.00 13.90
N SER A 40 -5.66 -18.87 13.70
CA SER A 40 -4.88 -19.86 12.95
C SER A 40 -4.91 -21.24 13.63
N ALA A 41 -4.82 -21.30 14.96
CA ALA A 41 -4.93 -22.57 15.69
C ALA A 41 -6.33 -23.20 15.54
N HIS A 42 -7.39 -22.39 15.51
CA HIS A 42 -8.75 -22.87 15.28
C HIS A 42 -8.95 -23.42 13.85
N GLU A 43 -8.45 -22.72 12.83
CA GLU A 43 -8.49 -23.19 11.43
C GLU A 43 -7.69 -24.49 11.24
N LEU A 44 -6.54 -24.63 11.90
CA LEU A 44 -5.75 -25.86 11.87
C LEU A 44 -6.52 -27.04 12.48
N ARG A 45 -7.21 -26.82 13.61
CA ARG A 45 -8.06 -27.85 14.25
C ARG A 45 -9.24 -28.26 13.36
N GLN A 46 -9.87 -27.31 12.66
CA GLN A 46 -10.94 -27.64 11.70
C GLN A 46 -10.43 -28.49 10.53
N ARG A 47 -9.22 -28.22 10.01
CA ARG A 47 -8.63 -29.04 8.94
C ARG A 47 -8.30 -30.46 9.36
N VAL A 48 -7.78 -30.66 10.58
CA VAL A 48 -7.49 -32.01 11.11
C VAL A 48 -8.78 -32.80 11.31
N SER A 49 -9.86 -32.16 11.78
CA SER A 49 -11.16 -32.81 11.97
C SER A 49 -11.79 -33.29 10.65
N HIS A 50 -11.60 -32.55 9.55
CA HIS A 50 -12.10 -32.95 8.23
C HIS A 50 -11.28 -34.09 7.57
N GLN A 51 -10.02 -34.29 7.95
CA GLN A 51 -9.21 -35.38 7.42
C GLN A 51 -9.53 -36.74 8.07
N HIS A 52 -10.00 -36.76 9.32
CA HIS A 52 -10.34 -38.00 10.02
C HIS A 52 -11.68 -38.62 9.61
N LEU A 53 -12.54 -37.92 8.86
CA LEU A 53 -13.84 -38.44 8.42
C LEU A 53 -13.83 -39.08 7.02
N ASN A 54 -12.68 -39.14 6.33
CA ASN A 54 -12.62 -39.61 4.93
C ASN A 54 -11.82 -40.89 4.68
N THR A 55 -11.38 -41.59 5.73
CA THR A 55 -10.76 -42.92 5.61
C THR A 55 -11.77 -44.01 5.97
N GLY A 56 -12.63 -44.37 5.02
CA GLY A 56 -13.54 -45.50 5.20
C GLY A 56 -14.56 -45.68 4.10
N ALA A 57 -14.13 -46.07 2.89
CA ALA A 57 -14.98 -46.80 1.95
C ALA A 57 -14.13 -47.45 0.84
N THR A 58 -13.81 -48.73 1.06
CA THR A 58 -13.34 -49.66 0.02
C THR A 58 -14.54 -50.49 -0.43
N ARG A 59 -14.95 -50.43 -1.71
CA ARG A 59 -15.28 -51.59 -2.58
C ARG A 59 -16.16 -51.26 -3.80
N GLN A 60 -15.77 -51.92 -4.89
CA GLN A 60 -16.54 -52.66 -5.90
C GLN A 60 -17.21 -51.95 -7.10
N SER A 61 -16.76 -52.47 -8.26
CA SER A 61 -17.34 -52.62 -9.60
C SER A 61 -18.86 -52.51 -9.79
N GLY A 62 -19.25 -52.08 -10.99
CA GLY A 62 -20.51 -52.50 -11.61
C GLY A 62 -20.96 -51.59 -12.75
N ASP A 63 -21.11 -52.17 -13.94
CA ASP A 63 -21.55 -51.57 -15.20
C ASP A 63 -23.04 -51.10 -15.22
N ASP A 64 -23.31 -50.32 -16.27
CA ASP A 64 -24.54 -50.24 -17.09
C ASP A 64 -25.78 -49.41 -16.70
N VAL A 65 -26.07 -48.45 -17.62
CA VAL A 65 -27.33 -48.20 -18.38
C VAL A 65 -28.62 -47.85 -17.61
N SER A 66 -29.08 -46.60 -17.80
CA SER A 66 -30.35 -46.22 -18.48
C SER A 66 -31.21 -45.12 -17.82
N LEU A 67 -31.58 -44.16 -18.67
CA LEU A 67 -32.89 -43.48 -18.84
C LEU A 67 -33.62 -42.76 -17.67
N ARG A 68 -33.85 -41.46 -17.94
CA ARG A 68 -35.06 -40.63 -17.70
C ARG A 68 -35.66 -40.61 -16.28
N SER A 69 -35.71 -39.42 -15.68
CA SER A 69 -37.00 -38.78 -15.35
C SER A 69 -36.84 -37.31 -14.97
N THR A 70 -37.86 -36.55 -15.36
CA THR A 70 -38.15 -35.13 -15.17
C THR A 70 -38.51 -34.76 -13.73
N GLY A 71 -38.17 -33.55 -13.30
CA GLY A 71 -38.69 -32.97 -12.06
C GLY A 71 -38.23 -31.55 -11.79
N ARG A 72 -38.86 -30.56 -12.45
CA ARG A 72 -38.78 -29.14 -12.07
C ARG A 72 -39.67 -28.92 -10.84
N HIS A 73 -39.12 -28.38 -9.77
CA HIS A 73 -39.91 -27.85 -8.66
C HIS A 73 -39.90 -26.31 -8.69
N HIS A 74 -41.10 -25.74 -8.77
CA HIS A 74 -41.39 -24.33 -8.61
C HIS A 74 -41.32 -23.94 -7.13
N SER A 75 -40.67 -22.81 -6.84
CA SER A 75 -40.67 -22.18 -5.52
C SER A 75 -41.96 -21.40 -5.33
N ALA A 76 -42.71 -21.75 -4.28
CA ALA A 76 -43.93 -21.08 -3.86
C ALA A 76 -43.61 -19.78 -3.10
N SER A 77 -44.33 -18.72 -3.46
CA SER A 77 -44.47 -17.48 -2.70
C SER A 77 -45.08 -17.74 -1.33
N LEU A 78 -44.48 -17.15 -0.29
CA LEU A 78 -45.16 -16.90 0.98
C LEU A 78 -45.31 -15.39 1.16
N SER A 79 -46.55 -14.96 1.00
CA SER A 79 -47.12 -13.71 1.48
C SER A 79 -47.17 -13.74 3.02
N SER A 80 -46.66 -12.69 3.66
CA SER A 80 -46.93 -12.39 5.06
C SER A 80 -47.50 -10.97 5.15
N GLN A 81 -48.81 -10.91 5.32
CA GLN A 81 -49.49 -9.85 6.04
C GLN A 81 -49.19 -10.06 7.52
N ASN A 82 -48.73 -9.02 8.22
CA ASN A 82 -49.22 -8.64 9.56
C ASN A 82 -48.61 -7.30 9.98
N GLY A 83 -49.48 -6.47 10.52
CA GLY A 83 -49.27 -5.05 10.74
C GLY A 83 -48.62 -4.67 12.07
N ALA A 84 -48.46 -3.35 12.14
CA ALA A 84 -48.18 -2.46 13.26
C ALA A 84 -48.30 -3.01 14.70
N SER A 85 -47.25 -2.80 15.49
CA SER A 85 -47.28 -2.07 16.77
C SER A 85 -45.91 -2.08 17.46
N SER A 86 -45.69 -1.09 18.33
CA SER A 86 -44.54 -0.86 19.23
C SER A 86 -43.37 0.00 18.71
N PHE A 87 -43.67 1.28 18.52
CA PHE A 87 -42.78 2.35 18.98
C PHE A 87 -42.99 2.51 20.49
N ALA A 88 -41.89 2.62 21.24
CA ALA A 88 -41.74 3.08 22.64
C ALA A 88 -41.10 2.04 23.57
N GLN A 89 -39.76 2.00 23.57
CA GLN A 89 -38.95 1.77 24.77
C GLN A 89 -37.48 2.03 24.40
N ALA A 90 -37.10 3.31 24.40
CA ALA A 90 -35.73 3.77 24.29
C ALA A 90 -35.48 4.84 25.34
N THR A 91 -35.57 4.45 26.62
CA THR A 91 -35.09 5.24 27.76
C THR A 91 -34.75 4.27 28.88
N LEU A 92 -33.58 4.48 29.51
CA LEU A 92 -32.98 3.73 30.62
C LEU A 92 -32.05 2.59 30.19
N LEU A 93 -30.75 2.90 30.17
CA LEU A 93 -29.68 2.13 30.82
C LEU A 93 -28.39 2.99 30.81
N GLN A 94 -28.40 4.06 31.60
CA GLN A 94 -27.20 4.51 32.30
C GLN A 94 -27.24 3.83 33.66
N LEU A 95 -26.18 3.11 34.02
CA LEU A 95 -25.66 2.91 35.38
C LEU A 95 -24.56 1.84 35.28
N SER A 96 -23.30 2.29 35.18
CA SER A 96 -22.12 1.46 35.40
C SER A 96 -21.93 1.22 36.90
N PRO A 97 -21.63 -0.01 37.36
CA PRO A 97 -21.02 -0.20 38.66
C PRO A 97 -19.51 0.03 38.55
N HIS A 98 -18.97 0.82 39.48
CA HIS A 98 -17.54 0.95 39.72
C HIS A 98 -16.94 -0.42 40.05
N VAL A 99 -16.03 -0.90 39.21
CA VAL A 99 -15.09 -1.97 39.57
C VAL A 99 -13.73 -1.31 39.79
N SER A 100 -13.21 -1.47 41.00
CA SER A 100 -11.91 -0.93 41.43
C SER A 100 -10.77 -1.61 40.67
N ALA A 101 -9.78 -0.81 40.23
CA ALA A 101 -8.60 -1.27 39.49
C ALA A 101 -7.58 -2.07 40.34
N ALA A 102 -7.92 -2.44 41.58
CA ALA A 102 -7.05 -3.19 42.49
C ALA A 102 -7.24 -4.72 42.41
N ASP A 103 -8.29 -5.24 41.75
CA ASP A 103 -8.66 -6.66 41.81
C ASP A 103 -8.35 -7.48 40.54
N LEU A 104 -7.52 -6.97 39.62
CA LEU A 104 -7.16 -7.70 38.38
C LEU A 104 -5.63 -7.79 38.17
N ALA A 105 -4.89 -8.13 39.21
CA ALA A 105 -3.51 -8.59 39.06
C ALA A 105 -3.48 -10.10 38.78
N PRO A 106 -2.87 -10.58 37.67
CA PRO A 106 -2.63 -12.00 37.49
C PRO A 106 -1.51 -12.48 38.43
N GLU A 107 -1.79 -13.60 39.09
CA GLU A 107 -0.90 -14.38 39.94
C GLU A 107 0.39 -14.75 39.17
N VAL A 108 1.55 -14.37 39.72
CA VAL A 108 2.87 -14.71 39.18
C VAL A 108 3.18 -16.15 39.55
N ILE A 109 3.02 -17.08 38.60
CA ILE A 109 3.52 -18.45 38.73
C ILE A 109 5.04 -18.42 38.52
N LEU A 110 5.79 -18.45 39.62
CA LEU A 110 7.23 -18.70 39.62
C LEU A 110 7.48 -20.19 39.38
N PHE A 111 8.09 -20.54 38.25
CA PHE A 111 8.66 -21.88 38.06
C PHE A 111 9.98 -21.97 38.82
N PRO A 112 10.23 -23.05 39.60
CA PRO A 112 11.51 -23.23 40.26
C PRO A 112 12.62 -23.55 39.23
N PRO A 113 13.85 -23.09 39.48
CA PRO A 113 14.99 -23.40 38.62
C PRO A 113 15.29 -24.89 38.69
N THR A 114 15.36 -25.53 37.52
CA THR A 114 15.81 -26.91 37.38
C THR A 114 17.33 -26.93 37.55
N THR A 115 17.79 -27.30 38.73
CA THR A 115 19.18 -27.69 38.98
C THR A 115 19.39 -29.10 38.45
N ASP A 116 20.17 -29.24 37.37
CA ASP A 116 20.76 -30.53 36.99
C ASP A 116 22.29 -30.39 36.97
N PRO A 117 23.03 -31.05 37.88
CA PRO A 117 24.48 -30.89 38.00
C PRO A 117 25.22 -32.10 37.41
N ALA A 118 25.39 -32.20 36.09
CA ALA A 118 26.40 -33.11 35.52
C ALA A 118 26.60 -32.93 33.99
N ALA A 119 27.29 -31.87 33.56
CA ALA A 119 27.95 -31.87 32.25
C ALA A 119 29.17 -30.93 32.28
N ARG A 120 30.36 -31.49 32.50
CA ARG A 120 31.63 -30.78 32.27
C ARG A 120 31.76 -30.52 30.77
N ALA A 121 31.57 -29.28 30.36
CA ALA A 121 31.98 -28.80 29.05
C ALA A 121 33.51 -28.57 29.03
N PRO A 122 34.22 -28.92 27.94
CA PRO A 122 35.64 -28.63 27.80
C PRO A 122 35.88 -27.13 27.62
N GLU A 123 36.99 -26.64 28.17
CA GLU A 123 37.42 -25.24 28.07
C GLU A 123 37.51 -24.77 26.61
N PRO A 124 36.96 -23.59 26.27
CA PRO A 124 37.14 -23.01 24.95
C PRO A 124 38.57 -22.46 24.82
N VAL A 125 39.32 -23.03 23.88
CA VAL A 125 40.59 -22.48 23.41
C VAL A 125 40.32 -21.12 22.76
N ALA A 126 40.79 -20.05 23.40
CA ALA A 126 40.70 -18.69 22.90
C ALA A 126 41.48 -18.54 21.59
N SER A 127 40.78 -18.54 20.46
CA SER A 127 41.33 -18.08 19.18
C SER A 127 41.20 -16.55 19.12
N PRO A 128 42.25 -15.82 18.70
CA PRO A 128 42.17 -14.37 18.54
C PRO A 128 41.15 -14.02 17.46
N LEU A 129 40.11 -13.27 17.85
CA LEU A 129 39.11 -12.73 16.93
C LEU A 129 39.79 -11.85 15.87
N PRO A 130 39.46 -12.00 14.58
CA PRO A 130 39.97 -11.13 13.54
C PRO A 130 39.55 -9.69 13.81
N GLU A 131 40.51 -8.78 13.71
CA GLU A 131 40.34 -7.34 13.87
C GLU A 131 39.26 -6.82 12.91
N VAL A 132 38.12 -6.40 13.47
CA VAL A 132 37.01 -5.84 12.71
C VAL A 132 37.45 -4.48 12.18
N VAL A 133 37.88 -4.44 10.93
CA VAL A 133 38.19 -3.20 10.23
C VAL A 133 36.89 -2.39 10.10
N PRO A 134 36.77 -1.21 10.72
CA PRO A 134 35.57 -0.40 10.58
C PRO A 134 35.50 0.10 9.13
N VAL A 135 34.56 -0.45 8.37
CA VAL A 135 34.21 0.06 7.03
C VAL A 135 33.64 1.46 7.22
N LYS A 136 34.48 2.47 6.98
CA LYS A 136 34.05 3.87 6.88
C LYS A 136 33.22 4.02 5.60
N LEU A 137 31.93 3.71 5.69
CA LEU A 137 30.95 4.16 4.71
C LEU A 137 30.92 5.69 4.81
N SER A 138 31.54 6.34 3.83
CA SER A 138 31.46 7.79 3.63
C SER A 138 30.01 8.14 3.29
N ARG A 139 29.22 8.38 4.34
CA ARG A 139 27.82 8.78 4.25
C ARG A 139 27.79 10.19 3.68
N SER A 140 27.49 10.30 2.38
CA SER A 140 27.27 11.58 1.72
C SER A 140 26.26 12.39 2.54
N THR A 141 26.64 13.59 2.96
CA THR A 141 25.75 14.56 3.61
C THR A 141 24.76 15.09 2.59
N VAL A 142 23.81 14.23 2.19
CA VAL A 142 22.58 14.67 1.55
C VAL A 142 21.86 15.53 2.59
N GLY A 143 21.57 16.79 2.21
CA GLY A 143 21.00 17.80 3.11
C GLY A 143 19.83 17.23 3.91
N ALA A 144 19.77 17.57 5.20
CA ALA A 144 18.74 17.12 6.12
C ALA A 144 17.37 17.26 5.46
N TYR A 145 16.63 16.15 5.43
CA TYR A 145 15.28 16.13 4.90
C TYR A 145 14.45 17.13 5.71
N PRO A 146 13.69 18.03 5.07
CA PRO A 146 12.87 18.99 5.79
C PRO A 146 11.83 18.23 6.59
N GLU A 147 12.04 18.20 7.91
CA GLU A 147 11.14 17.63 8.90
C GLU A 147 9.74 18.24 8.69
N LEU A 148 8.75 17.39 8.41
CA LEU A 148 7.34 17.75 8.17
C LEU A 148 7.16 19.04 7.35
N MET A 149 7.48 18.98 6.05
CA MET A 149 7.10 20.07 5.14
C MET A 149 5.61 20.37 5.27
N ASP A 150 5.26 21.64 5.47
CA ASP A 150 3.87 22.06 5.38
C ASP A 150 3.32 21.71 3.98
N THR A 151 2.00 21.54 3.89
CA THR A 151 1.35 21.04 2.66
C THR A 151 1.53 21.94 1.45
N SER A 152 1.74 23.24 1.67
CA SER A 152 2.00 24.23 0.61
C SER A 152 3.42 24.08 0.09
N THR A 153 4.38 23.92 0.99
CA THR A 153 5.79 23.70 0.66
C THR A 153 6.01 22.35 -0.03
N LEU A 154 5.33 21.28 0.41
CA LEU A 154 5.36 19.99 -0.28
C LEU A 154 4.77 20.08 -1.69
N SER A 155 3.67 20.81 -1.86
CA SER A 155 3.10 21.03 -3.19
C SER A 155 4.08 21.78 -4.09
N ALA A 156 4.71 22.85 -3.61
CA ALA A 156 5.73 23.57 -4.36
C ALA A 156 6.94 22.70 -4.70
N TYR A 157 7.36 21.82 -3.79
CA TYR A 157 8.40 20.82 -4.02
C TYR A 157 8.04 19.91 -5.20
N LEU A 158 6.85 19.35 -5.20
CA LEU A 158 6.39 18.43 -6.25
C LEU A 158 6.31 19.12 -7.60
N GLU A 159 5.78 20.34 -7.67
CA GLU A 159 5.72 21.08 -8.94
C GLU A 159 7.12 21.44 -9.48
N LYS A 160 8.10 21.61 -8.58
CA LYS A 160 9.47 21.93 -8.96
C LYS A 160 10.28 20.71 -9.38
N TYR A 161 10.21 19.62 -8.61
CA TYR A 161 11.07 18.45 -8.80
C TYR A 161 10.36 17.28 -9.47
N LEU A 162 9.03 17.33 -9.58
CA LEU A 162 8.19 16.30 -10.20
C LEU A 162 8.34 14.90 -9.59
N THR A 163 8.95 14.80 -8.42
CA THR A 163 9.20 13.53 -7.71
C THR A 163 8.65 13.61 -6.29
N VAL A 164 8.11 12.51 -5.80
CA VAL A 164 7.84 12.39 -4.35
C VAL A 164 9.18 12.30 -3.62
N PRO A 165 9.38 13.10 -2.55
CA PRO A 165 10.62 13.05 -1.79
C PRO A 165 10.72 11.70 -1.03
N HIS A 166 11.93 11.25 -0.70
CA HIS A 166 12.15 10.02 0.07
C HIS A 166 12.79 10.29 1.44
N PRO A 167 12.34 9.63 2.51
CA PRO A 167 13.00 9.73 3.82
C PRO A 167 14.49 9.43 3.71
N SER A 168 15.33 10.28 4.30
CA SER A 168 16.79 10.09 4.32
C SER A 168 17.23 8.85 5.12
N GLN A 169 16.33 8.32 5.96
CA GLN A 169 16.51 7.11 6.74
C GLN A 169 16.33 5.85 5.89
N TRP A 170 15.66 5.94 4.73
CA TRP A 170 15.48 4.82 3.82
C TRP A 170 16.74 4.63 2.98
N ILE A 171 17.47 3.56 3.25
CA ILE A 171 18.61 3.13 2.45
C ILE A 171 18.06 2.33 1.28
N LEU A 172 18.04 2.95 0.11
CA LEU A 172 17.49 2.37 -1.11
C LEU A 172 18.60 1.67 -1.89
N GLU A 173 18.54 0.34 -1.95
CA GLU A 173 19.42 -0.48 -2.79
C GLU A 173 19.27 -0.15 -4.28
N PRO A 174 20.25 -0.45 -5.15
CA PRO A 174 20.14 -0.20 -6.59
C PRO A 174 18.86 -0.78 -7.21
N VAL A 175 18.30 -0.07 -8.18
CA VAL A 175 17.10 -0.53 -8.90
C VAL A 175 17.48 -1.66 -9.86
N VAL A 176 16.81 -2.80 -9.71
CA VAL A 176 16.93 -3.99 -10.57
C VAL A 176 15.92 -3.93 -11.71
N GLU A 177 14.68 -3.56 -11.40
CA GLU A 177 13.60 -3.45 -12.38
C GLU A 177 12.70 -2.26 -12.05
N THR A 178 12.14 -1.60 -13.07
CA THR A 178 11.14 -0.54 -12.89
C THR A 178 9.87 -0.89 -13.64
N LEU A 179 8.74 -0.73 -12.96
CA LEU A 179 7.40 -0.89 -13.50
C LEU A 179 6.66 0.44 -13.42
N TYR A 180 5.94 0.78 -14.48
CA TYR A 180 5.16 2.01 -14.58
C TYR A 180 3.68 1.68 -14.61
N ALA A 181 2.90 2.35 -13.77
CA ALA A 181 1.46 2.16 -13.75
C ALA A 181 0.80 2.89 -14.92
N SER A 182 -0.24 2.28 -15.45
CA SER A 182 -1.15 2.86 -16.42
C SER A 182 -2.56 2.41 -16.08
N TYR A 183 -3.48 3.36 -16.00
CA TYR A 183 -4.88 3.11 -15.69
C TYR A 183 -5.77 3.97 -16.57
N GLN A 184 -6.96 3.46 -16.84
CA GLN A 184 -8.00 4.22 -17.52
C GLN A 184 -8.85 4.91 -16.46
N ARG A 185 -8.94 6.24 -16.55
CA ARG A 185 -9.88 7.00 -15.74
C ARG A 185 -11.31 6.58 -16.12
N PRO A 186 -12.18 6.21 -15.18
CA PRO A 186 -13.57 5.98 -15.50
C PRO A 186 -14.18 7.29 -16.01
N GLY A 187 -14.88 7.24 -17.14
CA GLY A 187 -15.50 8.43 -17.74
C GLY A 187 -16.56 9.09 -16.85
N LYS A 188 -17.00 8.41 -15.79
CA LYS A 188 -17.80 8.97 -14.68
C LYS A 188 -17.19 8.44 -13.39
N GLY A 189 -16.64 9.32 -12.55
CA GLY A 189 -16.03 8.94 -11.28
C GLY A 189 -15.16 10.03 -10.67
N GLU A 190 -14.78 9.80 -9.42
CA GLU A 190 -13.81 10.58 -8.68
C GLU A 190 -12.42 9.90 -8.69
N TRP A 191 -11.37 10.67 -8.40
CA TRP A 191 -9.99 10.19 -8.46
C TRP A 191 -9.65 8.99 -7.57
N PHE A 192 -10.37 8.81 -6.46
CA PHE A 192 -10.21 7.68 -5.53
C PHE A 192 -11.24 6.57 -5.75
N ASP A 193 -12.03 6.67 -6.81
CA ASP A 193 -12.77 5.50 -7.28
C ASP A 193 -11.79 4.43 -7.73
N THR A 194 -12.24 3.19 -7.63
CA THR A 194 -11.45 2.04 -8.06
C THR A 194 -11.53 1.97 -9.58
N PRO A 195 -10.45 2.25 -10.33
CA PRO A 195 -10.49 2.12 -11.78
C PRO A 195 -10.80 0.66 -12.15
N PRO A 196 -11.52 0.41 -13.25
CA PRO A 196 -11.89 -0.96 -13.63
C PRO A 196 -10.67 -1.81 -14.00
N ASN A 197 -9.64 -1.17 -14.55
CA ASN A 197 -8.39 -1.81 -14.95
C ASN A 197 -7.20 -0.97 -14.50
N VAL A 198 -6.19 -1.64 -13.96
CA VAL A 198 -4.86 -1.10 -13.68
C VAL A 198 -3.85 -2.01 -14.36
N SER A 199 -2.82 -1.44 -14.97
CA SER A 199 -1.77 -2.19 -15.64
C SER A 199 -0.40 -1.66 -15.24
N TRP A 200 0.60 -2.54 -15.19
CA TRP A 200 1.98 -2.20 -14.90
C TRP A 200 2.87 -2.63 -16.07
N HIS A 201 3.80 -1.77 -16.47
CA HIS A 201 4.60 -1.93 -17.69
C HIS A 201 6.09 -1.74 -17.39
N LYS A 202 6.99 -2.50 -18.04
CA LYS A 202 8.45 -2.24 -17.95
C LYS A 202 8.91 -0.99 -18.72
N SER A 203 8.01 -0.34 -19.43
CA SER A 203 8.29 0.83 -20.26
C SER A 203 7.30 1.94 -19.91
N ARG A 204 7.73 3.18 -20.06
CA ARG A 204 6.92 4.34 -19.69
C ARG A 204 5.72 4.50 -20.61
N THR A 205 4.63 5.00 -20.05
CA THR A 205 3.38 5.26 -20.78
C THR A 205 3.61 6.25 -21.93
N THR A 206 4.51 7.21 -21.72
CA THR A 206 4.88 8.24 -22.70
C THR A 206 5.54 7.66 -23.96
N HIS A 207 6.25 6.53 -23.88
CA HIS A 207 6.86 5.88 -25.03
C HIS A 207 5.83 5.15 -25.92
N PHE A 208 4.69 4.72 -25.38
CA PHE A 208 3.72 3.91 -26.10
C PHE A 208 2.92 4.69 -27.14
N ARG A 209 2.66 5.97 -26.89
CA ARG A 209 1.87 6.79 -27.81
C ARG A 209 2.54 7.03 -29.17
N ARG A 210 3.86 6.79 -29.29
CA ARG A 210 4.63 7.05 -30.52
C ARG A 210 4.68 5.88 -31.50
N LYS A 211 4.56 4.64 -31.02
CA LYS A 211 4.65 3.47 -31.91
C LYS A 211 3.24 3.00 -32.26
N GLU A 212 2.72 3.45 -33.39
CA GLU A 212 1.48 2.94 -33.99
C GLU A 212 1.50 1.42 -34.23
N SER A 213 2.69 0.78 -34.19
CA SER A 213 2.84 -0.61 -34.63
C SER A 213 2.67 -1.69 -33.56
N ALA A 214 2.59 -1.37 -32.25
CA ALA A 214 2.12 -2.33 -31.24
C ALA A 214 1.89 -1.65 -29.87
N PRO A 215 0.73 -1.84 -29.21
CA PRO A 215 0.59 -1.45 -27.81
C PRO A 215 1.61 -2.23 -26.99
N ALA A 216 2.27 -1.56 -26.04
CA ALA A 216 3.17 -2.28 -25.17
C ALA A 216 2.42 -3.33 -24.37
N VAL A 217 3.05 -4.49 -24.30
CA VAL A 217 2.55 -5.61 -23.53
C VAL A 217 2.74 -5.23 -22.06
N ALA A 218 1.61 -5.01 -21.37
CA ALA A 218 1.62 -4.90 -19.92
C ALA A 218 2.42 -6.08 -19.34
N SER A 219 3.09 -5.87 -18.21
CA SER A 219 3.64 -6.97 -17.43
C SER A 219 2.54 -7.56 -16.55
N PHE A 220 1.73 -6.69 -15.94
CA PHE A 220 0.62 -7.09 -15.08
C PHE A 220 -0.63 -6.33 -15.43
N THR A 221 -1.79 -6.99 -15.37
CA THR A 221 -3.10 -6.35 -15.51
C THR A 221 -4.02 -6.80 -14.39
N PHE A 222 -4.70 -5.85 -13.76
CA PHE A 222 -5.71 -6.07 -12.75
C PHE A 222 -7.10 -5.86 -13.36
N LYS A 223 -8.02 -6.78 -13.05
CA LYS A 223 -9.46 -6.60 -13.28
C LYS A 223 -10.14 -6.38 -11.95
N LEU A 224 -10.51 -5.14 -11.66
CA LEU A 224 -11.05 -4.74 -10.36
C LEU A 224 -12.57 -4.78 -10.39
N LYS A 225 -13.16 -5.18 -9.26
CA LYS A 225 -14.60 -5.26 -9.06
C LYS A 225 -14.94 -4.75 -7.66
N SER A 226 -15.74 -3.70 -7.62
CA SER A 226 -16.39 -3.23 -6.39
C SER A 226 -17.88 -3.61 -6.43
N SER A 227 -18.43 -3.98 -5.28
CA SER A 227 -19.87 -4.25 -5.13
C SER A 227 -20.33 -3.94 -3.70
N GLY A 228 -21.64 -3.79 -3.48
CA GLY A 228 -22.20 -3.38 -2.18
C GLY A 228 -22.15 -1.86 -1.98
N GLY A 229 -22.27 -1.39 -0.73
CA GLY A 229 -22.12 0.03 -0.36
C GLY A 229 -23.33 0.62 0.36
N THR A 230 -24.53 0.51 -0.22
CA THR A 230 -25.73 1.19 0.34
C THR A 230 -26.55 0.29 1.25
N VAL A 231 -26.72 -0.98 0.87
CA VAL A 231 -27.57 -1.96 1.59
C VAL A 231 -26.77 -3.20 2.02
N ARG A 232 -25.64 -3.46 1.36
CA ARG A 232 -24.79 -4.61 1.61
C ARG A 232 -23.40 -4.15 1.99
N ASP A 233 -22.74 -4.93 2.84
CA ASP A 233 -21.33 -4.82 3.15
C ASP A 233 -20.52 -4.52 1.88
N PRO A 234 -19.75 -3.42 1.85
CA PRO A 234 -18.86 -3.11 0.74
C PRO A 234 -17.89 -4.26 0.50
N ARG A 235 -17.74 -4.63 -0.78
CA ARG A 235 -16.82 -5.65 -1.24
C ARG A 235 -15.92 -5.09 -2.32
N LEU A 236 -14.64 -5.34 -2.17
CA LEU A 236 -13.62 -5.08 -3.17
C LEU A 236 -12.96 -6.40 -3.53
N SER A 237 -12.78 -6.64 -4.81
CA SER A 237 -12.06 -7.81 -5.29
C SER A 237 -11.34 -7.50 -6.58
N TRP A 238 -10.23 -8.19 -6.81
CA TRP A 238 -9.54 -8.10 -8.08
C TRP A 238 -8.85 -9.41 -8.42
N ALA A 239 -8.55 -9.55 -9.71
CA ALA A 239 -7.77 -10.64 -10.25
C ALA A 239 -6.61 -10.05 -11.06
N MET A 240 -5.39 -10.49 -10.77
CA MET A 240 -4.17 -10.06 -11.44
C MET A 240 -3.74 -11.12 -12.46
N TYR A 241 -3.35 -10.66 -13.66
CA TYR A 241 -2.91 -11.49 -14.78
C TYR A 241 -1.51 -11.05 -15.20
N ASP A 242 -0.61 -12.01 -15.39
CA ASP A 242 0.74 -11.80 -15.95
C ASP A 242 0.72 -12.03 -17.45
N THR A 243 0.79 -10.93 -18.19
CA THR A 243 0.73 -10.91 -19.65
C THR A 243 2.05 -11.28 -20.31
N ARG A 244 3.16 -11.41 -19.55
CA ARG A 244 4.46 -11.86 -20.07
C ARG A 244 4.46 -13.33 -20.48
N ARG A 245 3.56 -14.15 -19.91
CA ARG A 245 3.50 -15.60 -20.16
C ARG A 245 2.82 -16.00 -21.48
N GLY A 246 2.39 -15.03 -22.29
CA GLY A 246 1.81 -15.25 -23.62
C GLY A 246 0.38 -15.81 -23.59
N ALA A 247 -0.58 -15.06 -24.12
CA ALA A 247 -1.98 -15.48 -24.22
C ALA A 247 -2.20 -16.39 -25.46
N LYS A 248 -1.66 -17.61 -25.44
CA LYS A 248 -1.96 -18.59 -26.50
C LYS A 248 -3.27 -19.32 -26.18
N THR A 249 -4.38 -18.72 -26.60
CA THR A 249 -5.68 -19.37 -26.90
C THR A 249 -6.56 -19.94 -25.77
N THR A 250 -6.07 -20.16 -24.55
CA THR A 250 -6.89 -20.63 -23.41
C THR A 250 -7.18 -19.50 -22.41
N LYS A 251 -8.37 -19.53 -21.79
CA LYS A 251 -8.78 -18.58 -20.74
C LYS A 251 -7.67 -18.45 -19.69
N GLN A 252 -6.95 -17.34 -19.70
CA GLN A 252 -5.83 -17.12 -18.79
C GLN A 252 -6.31 -17.19 -17.34
N LYS A 253 -5.77 -18.12 -16.56
CA LYS A 253 -6.04 -18.22 -15.12
C LYS A 253 -5.43 -16.99 -14.44
N PRO A 254 -6.15 -16.33 -13.51
CA PRO A 254 -5.54 -15.26 -12.72
C PRO A 254 -4.41 -15.82 -11.87
N GLN A 255 -3.33 -15.05 -11.78
CA GLN A 255 -2.16 -15.43 -11.01
C GLN A 255 -2.36 -15.14 -9.54
N TRP A 256 -2.90 -13.96 -9.23
CA TRP A 256 -3.27 -13.59 -7.86
C TRP A 256 -4.72 -13.14 -7.84
N THR A 257 -5.43 -13.46 -6.76
CA THR A 257 -6.79 -12.94 -6.53
C THR A 257 -6.91 -12.38 -5.13
N TYR A 258 -7.64 -11.29 -5.00
CA TYR A 258 -7.86 -10.63 -3.73
C TYR A 258 -9.35 -10.40 -3.50
N TYR A 259 -9.75 -10.52 -2.24
CA TYR A 259 -11.10 -10.25 -1.79
C TYR A 259 -11.05 -9.56 -0.43
N LEU A 260 -11.76 -8.44 -0.33
CA LEU A 260 -11.96 -7.66 0.88
C LEU A 260 -13.45 -7.39 1.07
N LYS A 261 -13.95 -7.69 2.26
CA LYS A 261 -15.30 -7.35 2.71
C LYS A 261 -15.21 -6.50 3.95
N LEU A 262 -15.87 -5.35 3.92
CA LEU A 262 -15.95 -4.41 5.03
C LEU A 262 -17.34 -4.45 5.64
N ASP A 263 -17.44 -4.26 6.95
CA ASP A 263 -18.70 -4.00 7.63
C ASP A 263 -19.23 -2.62 7.21
N ILE A 264 -20.48 -2.55 6.76
CA ILE A 264 -21.06 -1.28 6.29
C ILE A 264 -21.15 -0.20 7.38
N ILE A 265 -21.34 -0.59 8.65
CA ILE A 265 -21.58 0.32 9.77
C ILE A 265 -20.25 0.84 10.31
N THR A 266 -19.38 -0.08 10.71
CA THR A 266 -18.10 0.21 11.37
C THR A 266 -16.97 0.47 10.38
N SER A 267 -17.16 0.11 9.10
CA SER A 267 -16.10 0.10 8.08
C SER A 267 -14.89 -0.78 8.44
N MET A 268 -15.06 -1.68 9.42
CA MET A 268 -14.03 -2.62 9.85
C MET A 268 -13.96 -3.83 8.91
N ARG A 269 -12.78 -4.43 8.81
CA ARG A 269 -12.56 -5.67 8.06
C ARG A 269 -13.43 -6.81 8.60
N LYS A 270 -14.31 -7.35 7.76
CA LYS A 270 -15.05 -8.61 8.04
C LYS A 270 -14.30 -9.82 7.51
N GLU A 271 -13.78 -9.72 6.30
CA GLU A 271 -13.11 -10.81 5.59
C GLU A 271 -12.06 -10.21 4.65
N GLU A 272 -10.87 -10.79 4.62
CA GLU A 272 -9.81 -10.41 3.69
C GLU A 272 -9.04 -11.67 3.30
N THR A 273 -8.79 -11.85 2.02
CA THR A 273 -8.02 -12.99 1.53
C THR A 273 -7.27 -12.61 0.27
N LEU A 274 -5.95 -12.72 0.30
CA LEU A 274 -5.09 -12.76 -0.87
C LEU A 274 -4.80 -14.21 -1.21
N ARG A 275 -5.03 -14.64 -2.45
CA ARG A 275 -4.75 -16.01 -2.91
C ARG A 275 -3.68 -16.00 -4.00
N MET A 276 -2.70 -16.87 -3.78
CA MET A 276 -1.59 -17.19 -4.68
C MET A 276 -2.05 -18.08 -5.86
N PRO A 277 -1.19 -18.28 -6.89
CA PRO A 277 -1.55 -19.07 -8.08
C PRO A 277 -1.88 -20.54 -7.79
N ASP A 278 -1.22 -21.08 -6.77
CA ASP A 278 -1.36 -22.44 -6.23
C ASP A 278 -2.62 -22.59 -5.34
N GLY A 279 -3.30 -21.49 -5.03
CA GLY A 279 -4.47 -21.45 -4.16
C GLY A 279 -4.16 -21.21 -2.68
N THR A 280 -2.88 -21.07 -2.31
CA THR A 280 -2.46 -20.72 -0.95
C THR A 280 -2.97 -19.33 -0.58
N SER A 281 -3.57 -19.21 0.60
CA SER A 281 -4.07 -17.94 1.11
C SER A 281 -3.00 -17.26 1.96
N ILE A 282 -2.80 -15.97 1.74
CA ILE A 282 -1.97 -15.08 2.53
C ILE A 282 -2.87 -14.13 3.31
N LEU A 283 -2.61 -14.01 4.61
CA LEU A 283 -3.21 -12.99 5.45
C LEU A 283 -2.39 -11.70 5.36
N CYS A 284 -3.02 -10.63 4.91
CA CYS A 284 -2.48 -9.29 4.98
C CYS A 284 -3.11 -8.56 6.17
N THR A 285 -2.35 -7.71 6.85
CA THR A 285 -2.83 -6.88 7.96
C THR A 285 -2.42 -5.45 7.70
N TYR A 286 -3.40 -4.64 7.33
CA TYR A 286 -3.24 -3.20 7.17
C TYR A 286 -3.42 -2.50 8.53
N VAL A 287 -2.55 -1.53 8.81
CA VAL A 287 -2.59 -0.68 10.00
C VAL A 287 -2.45 0.76 9.55
N HIS A 288 -3.47 1.56 9.84
CA HIS A 288 -3.44 3.01 9.71
C HIS A 288 -2.96 3.60 11.05
N ALA A 289 -1.77 4.20 11.07
CA ALA A 289 -1.21 4.82 12.27
C ALA A 289 -0.99 6.32 12.07
N THR A 290 -0.69 7.01 13.17
CA THR A 290 -0.55 8.48 13.20
C THR A 290 0.71 8.97 12.47
N ASN A 291 1.75 8.15 12.39
CA ASN A 291 3.04 8.46 11.81
C ASN A 291 3.22 7.88 10.40
N TYR A 292 2.75 6.65 10.16
CA TYR A 292 2.74 6.01 8.85
C TYR A 292 1.68 4.91 8.79
N ASP A 293 1.34 4.52 7.58
CA ASP A 293 0.50 3.37 7.31
C ASP A 293 1.38 2.18 6.94
N SER A 294 0.90 0.99 7.26
CA SER A 294 1.64 -0.23 6.94
C SER A 294 0.75 -1.39 6.54
N LEU A 295 1.31 -2.29 5.72
CA LEU A 295 0.69 -3.56 5.36
C LEU A 295 1.67 -4.69 5.62
N ARG A 296 1.39 -5.49 6.65
CA ARG A 296 2.19 -6.66 7.03
C ARG A 296 1.63 -7.92 6.40
N PHE A 297 2.50 -8.81 5.94
CA PHE A 297 2.13 -10.16 5.49
C PHE A 297 3.33 -11.11 5.61
N ARG A 298 3.05 -12.42 5.56
CA ARG A 298 4.06 -13.48 5.63
C ARG A 298 3.89 -14.44 4.47
N MET A 299 4.96 -14.68 3.73
CA MET A 299 4.97 -15.59 2.58
C MET A 299 5.13 -17.07 3.03
N PRO A 300 4.78 -18.06 2.19
CA PRO A 300 4.90 -19.48 2.53
C PRO A 300 6.33 -19.95 2.81
N ASP A 301 7.33 -19.25 2.27
CA ASP A 301 8.75 -19.44 2.56
C ASP A 301 9.14 -19.03 4.00
N GLY A 302 8.21 -18.42 4.73
CA GLY A 302 8.40 -17.94 6.10
C GLY A 302 8.87 -16.48 6.19
N THR A 303 9.21 -15.83 5.07
CA THR A 303 9.69 -14.45 5.02
C THR A 303 8.57 -13.47 5.41
N ASN A 304 8.87 -12.56 6.33
CA ASN A 304 7.97 -11.50 6.72
C ASN A 304 8.22 -10.26 5.88
N TYR A 305 7.15 -9.63 5.42
CA TYR A 305 7.19 -8.41 4.63
C TYR A 305 6.35 -7.32 5.28
N LEU A 306 6.75 -6.06 5.06
CA LEU A 306 6.04 -4.89 5.54
C LEU A 306 6.13 -3.75 4.52
N TRP A 307 5.01 -3.42 3.89
CA TRP A 307 4.90 -2.11 3.24
C TRP A 307 4.77 -1.02 4.31
N VAL A 308 5.45 0.10 4.09
CA VAL A 308 5.42 1.28 4.95
C VAL A 308 5.26 2.51 4.08
N THR A 309 4.33 3.41 4.40
CA THR A 309 4.30 4.74 3.81
C THR A 309 5.31 5.66 4.51
N HIS A 310 5.87 6.61 3.78
CA HIS A 310 6.77 7.60 4.39
C HIS A 310 6.08 8.60 5.34
N GLY A 311 4.74 8.61 5.38
CA GLY A 311 3.91 9.51 6.18
C GLY A 311 2.46 9.01 6.25
N PRO A 312 1.60 9.57 7.11
CA PRO A 312 0.26 9.05 7.34
C PRO A 312 -0.64 9.25 6.10
N VAL A 313 -1.50 8.28 5.85
CA VAL A 313 -2.48 8.34 4.74
C VAL A 313 -3.64 9.21 5.17
N THR A 314 -3.60 10.48 4.78
CA THR A 314 -4.71 11.41 5.01
C THR A 314 -4.83 12.39 3.85
N THR A 315 -6.07 12.77 3.56
CA THR A 315 -6.37 13.91 2.67
C THR A 315 -6.71 15.15 3.46
N MET A 316 -6.73 15.11 4.79
CA MET A 316 -7.12 16.25 5.61
C MET A 316 -5.99 17.28 5.71
N ARG A 317 -6.33 18.52 6.06
CA ARG A 317 -5.36 19.61 6.33
C ARG A 317 -4.44 19.95 5.15
N GLY A 318 -4.86 19.67 3.92
CA GLY A 318 -4.09 19.90 2.70
C GLY A 318 -3.13 18.77 2.34
N ALA A 319 -3.16 17.64 3.07
CA ALA A 319 -2.37 16.47 2.73
C ALA A 319 -2.82 15.90 1.39
N ARG A 320 -1.85 15.42 0.63
CA ARG A 320 -2.02 14.99 -0.75
C ARG A 320 -1.69 13.50 -0.87
N TYR A 321 -2.59 12.68 -1.43
CA TYR A 321 -2.37 11.23 -1.52
C TYR A 321 -1.22 10.89 -2.48
N ASP A 322 -1.07 11.69 -3.52
CA ASP A 322 -0.09 11.52 -4.58
C ASP A 322 1.32 11.95 -4.15
N THR A 323 1.49 12.30 -2.88
CA THR A 323 2.77 12.60 -2.26
C THR A 323 3.23 11.47 -1.37
N LEU A 324 2.49 10.36 -1.32
CA LEU A 324 2.91 9.18 -0.58
C LEU A 324 3.96 8.40 -1.38
N ARG A 325 5.08 8.10 -0.71
CA ARG A 325 6.02 7.07 -1.11
C ARG A 325 5.84 5.85 -0.22
N HIS A 326 5.98 4.67 -0.80
CA HIS A 326 5.87 3.39 -0.11
C HIS A 326 7.18 2.64 -0.23
N ALA A 327 7.62 1.97 0.82
CA ALA A 327 8.75 1.05 0.78
C ALA A 327 8.33 -0.33 1.31
N LEU A 328 8.77 -1.39 0.64
CA LEU A 328 8.58 -2.77 1.04
C LEU A 328 9.84 -3.26 1.72
N PHE A 329 9.72 -3.50 3.02
CA PHE A 329 10.75 -4.09 3.84
C PHE A 329 10.58 -5.61 3.87
N ALA A 330 11.69 -6.35 3.86
CA ALA A 330 11.71 -7.80 4.01
C ALA A 330 12.61 -8.21 5.18
N SER A 331 12.13 -9.11 6.04
CA SER A 331 12.96 -9.68 7.12
C SER A 331 14.16 -10.39 6.53
N SER A 332 15.35 -10.14 7.06
CA SER A 332 16.56 -10.85 6.63
C SER A 332 16.82 -12.07 7.51
N PRO A 333 16.87 -13.29 6.96
CA PRO A 333 17.31 -14.46 7.71
C PRO A 333 18.74 -14.29 8.26
N SER A 334 19.59 -13.54 7.56
CA SER A 334 21.00 -13.36 7.95
C SER A 334 21.18 -12.51 9.20
N SER A 335 20.23 -11.60 9.51
CA SER A 335 20.32 -10.75 10.69
C SER A 335 19.75 -11.41 11.95
N GLY A 336 19.14 -12.59 11.82
CA GLY A 336 18.42 -13.26 12.91
C GLY A 336 17.14 -12.53 13.37
N SER A 337 16.87 -11.33 12.84
CA SER A 337 15.68 -10.55 13.15
C SER A 337 14.51 -10.97 12.26
N GLN A 338 13.36 -11.24 12.90
CA GLN A 338 12.12 -11.46 12.18
C GLN A 338 11.38 -10.16 11.83
N ASP A 339 11.82 -9.01 12.36
CA ASP A 339 11.21 -7.71 12.09
C ASP A 339 11.65 -7.20 10.70
N PRO A 340 10.72 -7.04 9.75
CA PRO A 340 11.05 -6.52 8.43
C PRO A 340 11.69 -5.13 8.48
N LEU A 341 11.34 -4.28 9.46
CA LEU A 341 11.88 -2.91 9.55
C LEU A 341 13.40 -2.88 9.78
N LEU A 342 13.98 -3.97 10.29
CA LEU A 342 15.42 -4.14 10.47
C LEU A 342 16.08 -4.83 9.26
N GLY A 343 15.31 -5.18 8.24
CA GLY A 343 15.77 -5.77 7.00
C GLY A 343 15.99 -4.74 5.88
N GLY A 344 16.18 -5.24 4.66
CA GLY A 344 16.41 -4.42 3.48
C GLY A 344 15.11 -3.96 2.81
N ILE A 345 15.18 -2.81 2.12
CA ILE A 345 14.10 -2.35 1.23
C ILE A 345 14.23 -3.09 -0.10
N VAL A 346 13.32 -4.03 -0.36
CA VAL A 346 13.34 -4.88 -1.56
C VAL A 346 12.55 -4.30 -2.73
N ALA A 347 11.66 -3.33 -2.46
CA ALA A 347 10.95 -2.56 -3.46
C ALA A 347 10.47 -1.22 -2.87
N ASP A 348 10.18 -0.23 -3.73
CA ASP A 348 9.50 1.00 -3.32
C ASP A 348 8.66 1.58 -4.46
N HIS A 349 7.65 2.35 -4.11
CA HIS A 349 6.67 2.91 -5.02
C HIS A 349 6.51 4.41 -4.82
N THR A 350 6.28 5.13 -5.92
CA THR A 350 5.98 6.55 -5.91
C THR A 350 4.95 6.91 -6.99
N TYR A 351 4.03 7.82 -6.66
CA TYR A 351 3.07 8.35 -7.63
C TYR A 351 3.72 9.26 -8.68
N TRP A 352 4.86 9.88 -8.35
CA TRP A 352 5.58 10.78 -9.23
C TRP A 352 7.07 10.49 -9.15
N ASP A 353 7.65 10.05 -10.26
CA ASP A 353 9.03 9.57 -10.30
C ASP A 353 10.09 10.62 -10.68
N GLY A 354 9.69 11.87 -10.94
CA GLY A 354 10.58 12.96 -11.34
C GLY A 354 11.08 12.88 -12.77
N PHE A 355 10.67 11.87 -13.54
CA PHE A 355 11.22 11.69 -14.87
C PHE A 355 10.62 12.67 -15.86
N VAL A 356 11.51 13.41 -16.52
CA VAL A 356 11.19 14.28 -17.64
C VAL A 356 11.86 13.72 -18.88
N ASP A 357 11.06 13.25 -19.84
CA ASP A 357 11.58 12.82 -21.14
C ASP A 357 12.03 14.05 -21.95
N ARG A 358 13.26 14.50 -21.74
CA ARG A 358 13.88 15.59 -22.52
C ARG A 358 14.10 15.24 -23.99
N LYS A 359 13.96 13.97 -24.39
CA LYS A 359 14.04 13.55 -25.80
C LYS A 359 12.66 13.54 -26.46
N ARG A 360 11.58 13.65 -25.68
CA ARG A 360 10.23 13.74 -26.22
C ARG A 360 10.00 15.10 -26.82
N THR A 361 9.99 15.15 -28.14
CA THR A 361 9.56 16.30 -28.93
C THR A 361 8.04 16.40 -28.98
N ASN A 362 7.51 17.60 -28.71
CA ASN A 362 6.10 17.94 -28.89
C ASN A 362 5.86 18.39 -30.34
N GLU A 363 5.92 17.42 -31.27
CA GLU A 363 5.84 17.65 -32.72
C GLU A 363 4.57 18.40 -33.13
N GLY A 364 4.71 19.34 -34.07
CA GLY A 364 3.60 20.16 -34.58
C GLY A 364 3.10 21.22 -33.60
N ILE A 365 3.71 21.35 -32.42
CA ILE A 365 3.35 22.37 -31.42
C ILE A 365 4.41 23.47 -31.41
N ARG A 366 3.97 24.72 -31.62
CA ARG A 366 4.82 25.91 -31.51
C ARG A 366 4.82 26.45 -30.08
N CYS A 367 6.00 26.76 -29.55
CA CYS A 367 6.13 27.48 -28.27
C CYS A 367 5.81 28.98 -28.48
N ALA A 368 4.86 29.53 -27.71
CA ALA A 368 4.49 30.94 -27.72
C ALA A 368 5.57 31.87 -27.14
N GLY A 369 6.50 31.33 -26.35
CA GLY A 369 7.63 32.05 -25.77
C GLY A 369 8.76 32.28 -26.79
N CYS A 370 9.42 31.20 -27.18
CA CYS A 370 10.59 31.26 -28.07
C CYS A 370 10.27 31.10 -29.56
N GLY A 371 9.02 30.80 -29.93
CA GLY A 371 8.62 30.57 -31.32
C GLY A 371 9.08 29.23 -31.91
N THR A 372 9.84 28.41 -31.17
CA THR A 372 10.33 27.11 -31.64
C THR A 372 9.17 26.18 -31.96
N GLU A 373 9.17 25.66 -33.19
CA GLU A 373 8.29 24.57 -33.59
C GLU A 373 8.87 23.24 -33.11
N SER A 374 8.04 22.39 -32.51
CA SER A 374 8.43 21.06 -32.05
C SER A 374 9.57 21.09 -31.02
N PHE A 375 9.26 21.47 -29.78
CA PHE A 375 10.24 21.56 -28.70
C PHE A 375 10.30 20.28 -27.85
N PRO A 376 11.49 19.92 -27.31
CA PRO A 376 11.67 18.78 -26.41
C PRO A 376 11.12 19.04 -25.00
N GLY A 377 10.88 17.96 -24.26
CA GLY A 377 10.61 18.00 -22.82
C GLY A 377 9.17 18.32 -22.46
N LEU A 378 8.99 19.00 -21.32
CA LEU A 378 7.67 19.30 -20.78
C LEU A 378 6.92 20.30 -21.64
N ARG A 379 5.67 19.96 -21.95
CA ARG A 379 4.71 20.86 -22.59
C ARG A 379 3.75 21.39 -21.56
N ARG A 380 3.62 22.72 -21.53
CA ARG A 380 2.59 23.41 -20.77
C ARG A 380 1.62 24.11 -21.73
N LYS A 381 0.33 23.90 -21.53
CA LYS A 381 -0.74 24.53 -22.32
C LYS A 381 -1.47 25.55 -21.45
N CYS A 382 -1.76 26.73 -21.98
CA CYS A 382 -2.64 27.68 -21.33
C CYS A 382 -4.08 27.20 -21.46
N THR A 383 -4.84 27.18 -20.37
CA THR A 383 -6.28 26.89 -20.40
C THR A 383 -7.12 28.11 -20.77
N ALA A 384 -6.58 29.32 -20.64
CA ALA A 384 -7.30 30.57 -20.95
C ALA A 384 -7.11 31.05 -22.40
N CYS A 385 -6.00 30.67 -23.05
CA CYS A 385 -5.68 31.11 -24.41
C CYS A 385 -5.74 29.93 -25.38
N ALA A 386 -6.41 30.12 -26.51
CA ALA A 386 -6.39 29.16 -27.62
C ALA A 386 -4.94 28.96 -28.12
N ASP A 387 -4.56 27.69 -28.31
CA ASP A 387 -3.28 27.24 -28.87
C ASP A 387 -1.99 27.80 -28.23
N HIS A 388 -2.09 28.35 -27.03
CA HIS A 388 -0.95 28.89 -26.31
C HIS A 388 -0.22 27.76 -25.58
N ASN A 389 0.90 27.33 -26.15
CA ASN A 389 1.76 26.30 -25.58
C ASN A 389 3.13 26.91 -25.27
N VAL A 390 3.78 26.47 -24.20
CA VAL A 390 5.15 26.90 -23.86
C VAL A 390 6.01 25.70 -23.53
N CYS A 391 7.30 25.79 -23.88
CA CYS A 391 8.32 24.85 -23.44
C CYS A 391 8.71 25.11 -21.97
N GLU A 392 9.46 24.17 -21.39
CA GLU A 392 9.94 24.25 -20.02
C GLU A 392 10.75 25.53 -19.75
N ASP A 393 11.71 25.85 -20.62
CA ASP A 393 12.56 27.04 -20.48
C ASP A 393 11.74 28.35 -20.49
N CYS A 394 10.81 28.48 -21.44
CA CYS A 394 9.94 29.65 -21.50
C CYS A 394 8.97 29.73 -20.30
N TRP A 395 8.56 28.59 -19.73
CA TRP A 395 7.78 28.59 -18.50
C TRP A 395 8.60 29.06 -17.30
N ILE A 396 9.85 28.58 -17.16
CA ILE A 396 10.77 29.00 -16.09
C ILE A 396 11.01 30.51 -16.16
N CYS A 397 11.29 31.05 -17.36
CA CYS A 397 11.53 32.47 -17.57
C CYS A 397 10.24 33.31 -17.64
N LYS A 398 9.06 32.69 -17.52
CA LYS A 398 7.74 33.34 -17.69
C LYS A 398 7.61 34.13 -19.02
N ALA A 399 8.24 33.64 -20.08
CA ALA A 399 8.23 34.27 -21.40
C ALA A 399 6.87 34.10 -22.10
N SER A 400 6.30 35.21 -22.58
CA SER A 400 4.98 35.30 -23.23
C SER A 400 3.76 35.04 -22.32
N PHE A 401 3.91 35.14 -21.00
CA PHE A 401 2.80 34.95 -20.06
C PHE A 401 1.97 36.23 -20.00
N LYS A 402 0.70 36.15 -20.39
CA LYS A 402 -0.26 37.22 -20.10
C LYS A 402 -0.79 37.06 -18.67
N PRO A 403 -1.23 38.13 -18.00
CA PRO A 403 -1.80 38.06 -16.65
C PRO A 403 -2.95 37.06 -16.51
N GLU A 404 -3.72 36.85 -17.56
CA GLU A 404 -4.83 35.90 -17.63
C GLU A 404 -4.40 34.45 -17.94
N CYS A 405 -3.13 34.19 -18.26
CA CYS A 405 -2.69 32.85 -18.61
C CYS A 405 -2.68 31.92 -17.39
N SER A 406 -3.38 30.80 -17.49
CA SER A 406 -3.34 29.69 -16.53
C SER A 406 -2.76 28.47 -17.21
N MET A 407 -1.55 28.08 -16.82
CA MET A 407 -0.83 26.97 -17.46
C MET A 407 -1.19 25.65 -16.80
N ILE A 408 -1.25 24.58 -17.59
CA ILE A 408 -1.35 23.19 -17.14
C ILE A 408 -0.21 22.36 -17.72
N LEU A 409 0.33 21.44 -16.92
CA LEU A 409 1.30 20.45 -17.36
C LEU A 409 0.59 19.31 -18.13
N LEU A 410 0.98 19.05 -19.38
CA LEU A 410 0.35 18.00 -20.21
C LEU A 410 1.08 16.65 -20.19
N SER A 411 2.30 16.60 -19.67
CA SER A 411 3.10 15.37 -19.60
C SER A 411 3.57 15.15 -18.17
N PRO A 412 2.69 14.61 -17.29
CA PRO A 412 3.09 14.32 -15.92
C PRO A 412 4.18 13.24 -15.87
N PRO A 413 4.96 13.22 -14.77
CA PRO A 413 5.77 12.07 -14.41
C PRO A 413 4.89 10.82 -14.24
N ASP A 414 5.48 9.65 -14.44
CA ASP A 414 4.76 8.38 -14.33
C ASP A 414 4.68 7.93 -12.85
N GLU A 415 3.63 7.19 -12.50
CA GLU A 415 3.60 6.39 -11.28
C GLU A 415 4.55 5.19 -11.48
N ALA A 416 5.51 5.02 -10.57
CA ALA A 416 6.59 4.05 -10.71
C ALA A 416 6.72 3.15 -9.48
N LEU A 417 7.02 1.88 -9.74
CA LEU A 417 7.40 0.86 -8.77
C LEU A 417 8.80 0.37 -9.12
N TYR A 418 9.73 0.49 -8.18
CA TYR A 418 11.10 0.05 -8.32
C TYR A 418 11.30 -1.25 -7.54
N ILE A 419 11.76 -2.28 -8.22
CA ILE A 419 12.25 -3.52 -7.63
C ILE A 419 13.73 -3.34 -7.33
N ARG A 420 14.15 -3.65 -6.11
CA ARG A 420 15.52 -3.41 -5.62
C ARG A 420 16.26 -4.68 -5.22
N SER A 421 15.60 -5.83 -5.23
CA SER A 421 16.19 -7.13 -4.95
C SER A 421 15.83 -8.12 -6.04
N GLU A 422 16.80 -8.84 -6.58
CA GLU A 422 16.58 -9.93 -7.54
C GLU A 422 15.89 -11.15 -6.89
N ALA A 423 15.98 -11.27 -5.56
CA ALA A 423 15.42 -12.39 -4.82
C ALA A 423 13.92 -12.25 -4.55
N VAL A 424 13.32 -11.07 -4.76
CA VAL A 424 11.91 -10.83 -4.46
C VAL A 424 11.00 -11.29 -5.61
N ASP A 425 9.90 -11.94 -5.26
CA ASP A 425 8.83 -12.24 -6.23
C ASP A 425 8.13 -10.93 -6.66
N VAL A 426 8.45 -10.45 -7.86
CA VAL A 426 7.86 -9.22 -8.44
C VAL A 426 6.34 -9.28 -8.48
N ASP A 427 5.77 -10.45 -8.71
CA ASP A 427 4.32 -10.62 -8.87
C ASP A 427 3.64 -10.43 -7.50
N MET A 428 4.28 -10.88 -6.42
CA MET A 428 3.88 -10.61 -5.03
C MET A 428 4.00 -9.12 -4.69
N VAL A 429 5.09 -8.45 -5.08
CA VAL A 429 5.28 -7.01 -4.82
C VAL A 429 4.14 -6.20 -5.44
N VAL A 430 3.84 -6.46 -6.71
CA VAL A 430 2.78 -5.76 -7.45
C VAL A 430 1.40 -6.05 -6.86
N ALA A 431 1.10 -7.30 -6.51
CA ALA A 431 -0.15 -7.71 -5.88
C ALA A 431 -0.37 -7.03 -4.51
N THR A 432 0.65 -7.03 -3.65
CA THR A 432 0.55 -6.48 -2.29
C THR A 432 0.56 -4.95 -2.25
N LEU A 433 1.26 -4.29 -3.19
CA LEU A 433 1.12 -2.84 -3.40
C LEU A 433 -0.31 -2.46 -3.75
N GLN A 434 -1.00 -3.25 -4.59
CA GLN A 434 -2.40 -2.98 -4.92
C GLN A 434 -3.30 -3.10 -3.68
N ILE A 435 -3.06 -4.05 -2.77
CA ILE A 435 -3.78 -4.16 -1.49
C ILE A 435 -3.56 -2.90 -0.64
N MET A 436 -2.31 -2.43 -0.55
CA MET A 436 -1.97 -1.22 0.19
C MET A 436 -2.79 -0.03 -0.34
N LYS A 437 -2.75 0.22 -1.66
CA LYS A 437 -3.50 1.30 -2.31
C LYS A 437 -5.02 1.17 -2.14
N ASP A 438 -5.54 -0.06 -2.11
CA ASP A 438 -6.96 -0.31 -1.90
C ASP A 438 -7.40 0.09 -0.48
N TRP A 439 -6.60 -0.24 0.53
CA TRP A 439 -6.82 0.18 1.92
C TRP A 439 -6.73 1.69 2.10
N GLU A 440 -5.75 2.34 1.47
CA GLU A 440 -5.64 3.80 1.47
C GLU A 440 -6.92 4.48 0.94
N LYS A 441 -7.47 3.95 -0.16
CA LYS A 441 -8.76 4.43 -0.69
C LYS A 441 -9.92 4.18 0.27
N VAL A 442 -9.90 3.12 1.07
CA VAL A 442 -10.90 2.89 2.13
C VAL A 442 -10.79 3.97 3.20
N ILE A 443 -9.57 4.34 3.62
CA ILE A 443 -9.33 5.43 4.56
C ILE A 443 -9.87 6.75 4.01
N PHE A 444 -9.56 7.12 2.76
CA PHE A 444 -10.07 8.35 2.16
C PHE A 444 -11.59 8.41 2.08
N ARG A 445 -12.26 7.29 1.76
CA ARG A 445 -13.73 7.21 1.78
C ARG A 445 -14.29 7.37 3.20
N SER A 446 -13.56 6.90 4.21
CA SER A 446 -13.92 7.10 5.62
C SER A 446 -13.77 8.57 6.01
N GLU A 447 -12.65 9.22 5.66
CA GLU A 447 -12.42 10.65 5.89
C GLU A 447 -13.49 11.51 5.25
N ARG A 448 -13.81 11.28 3.97
CA ARG A 448 -14.87 12.01 3.26
C ARG A 448 -16.24 11.87 3.94
N ARG A 449 -16.56 10.69 4.49
CA ARG A 449 -17.82 10.48 5.22
C ARG A 449 -17.83 11.22 6.57
N LYS A 450 -16.69 11.26 7.26
CA LYS A 450 -16.55 11.94 8.56
C LYS A 450 -16.56 13.47 8.43
N ASP A 451 -15.86 14.01 7.44
CA ASP A 451 -15.78 15.45 7.17
C ASP A 451 -15.75 15.74 5.67
N ALA A 452 -16.93 15.70 5.04
CA ALA A 452 -17.07 15.94 3.61
C ALA A 452 -16.58 17.34 3.19
N ARG A 453 -16.79 18.36 4.04
CA ARG A 453 -16.43 19.75 3.73
C ARG A 453 -14.92 19.95 3.81
N GLY A 454 -14.27 19.44 4.87
CA GLY A 454 -12.83 19.48 5.01
C GLY A 454 -12.11 18.68 3.92
N PHE A 455 -12.63 17.50 3.59
CA PHE A 455 -12.14 16.69 2.47
C PHE A 455 -12.22 17.48 1.15
N ALA A 456 -13.38 18.06 0.82
CA ALA A 456 -13.56 18.85 -0.39
C ALA A 456 -12.64 20.09 -0.44
N ALA A 457 -12.48 20.79 0.68
CA ALA A 457 -11.58 21.93 0.80
C ALA A 457 -10.12 21.54 0.58
N SER A 458 -9.70 20.38 1.10
CA SER A 458 -8.35 19.88 0.90
C SER A 458 -8.09 19.46 -0.54
N VAL A 459 -9.03 18.74 -1.17
CA VAL A 459 -8.99 18.42 -2.61
C VAL A 459 -8.90 19.70 -3.44
N ALA A 460 -9.70 20.72 -3.13
CA ALA A 460 -9.65 22.00 -3.81
C ALA A 460 -8.29 22.72 -3.61
N LYS A 461 -7.68 22.61 -2.43
CA LYS A 461 -6.34 23.15 -2.16
C LYS A 461 -5.27 22.42 -2.99
N ALA A 462 -5.30 21.07 -3.03
CA ALA A 462 -4.38 20.27 -3.83
C ALA A 462 -4.45 20.64 -5.32
N ARG A 463 -5.67 20.79 -5.85
CA ARG A 463 -5.95 21.18 -7.24
C ARG A 463 -5.54 22.59 -7.62
N LYS A 464 -4.94 23.38 -6.72
CA LYS A 464 -4.28 24.64 -7.09
C LYS A 464 -2.97 24.41 -7.86
N GLY A 465 -2.34 23.25 -7.68
CA GLY A 465 -1.14 22.83 -8.44
C GLY A 465 -1.48 21.97 -9.66
N ASP A 466 -0.55 21.82 -10.59
CA ASP A 466 -0.73 21.00 -11.81
C ASP A 466 -0.82 19.52 -11.47
N LEU A 467 0.12 19.01 -10.69
CA LEU A 467 0.13 17.62 -10.27
C LEU A 467 -1.10 17.31 -9.42
N GLY A 468 -1.53 18.26 -8.58
CA GLY A 468 -2.76 18.13 -7.82
C GLY A 468 -3.99 18.03 -8.71
N ARG A 469 -4.10 18.81 -9.79
CA ARG A 469 -5.20 18.66 -10.77
C ARG A 469 -5.20 17.28 -11.43
N LEU A 470 -4.03 16.75 -11.77
CA LEU A 470 -3.90 15.45 -12.42
C LEU A 470 -4.24 14.28 -11.50
N SER A 471 -3.76 14.35 -10.25
CA SER A 471 -4.04 13.34 -9.22
C SER A 471 -5.47 13.39 -8.73
N TYR A 472 -6.04 14.58 -8.60
CA TYR A 472 -7.39 14.81 -8.09
C TYR A 472 -8.35 15.17 -9.23
N TRP A 473 -8.26 14.44 -10.34
CA TRP A 473 -9.09 14.66 -11.51
C TRP A 473 -10.58 14.47 -11.20
N LYS A 474 -11.43 15.16 -11.97
CA LYS A 474 -12.88 14.96 -12.00
C LYS A 474 -13.30 14.60 -13.41
N SER A 475 -14.26 13.68 -13.55
CA SER A 475 -14.76 13.28 -14.87
C SER A 475 -15.30 14.42 -15.72
N GLU A 476 -15.77 15.50 -15.09
CA GLU A 476 -16.28 16.71 -15.78
C GLU A 476 -15.17 17.50 -16.50
N GLU A 477 -13.90 17.28 -16.15
CA GLU A 477 -12.76 18.04 -16.71
C GLU A 477 -12.13 17.39 -17.93
N ASP A 478 -12.40 16.09 -18.15
CA ASP A 478 -11.87 15.33 -19.30
C ASP A 478 -12.82 15.45 -20.53
N GLY A 479 -13.84 16.31 -20.47
CA GLY A 479 -14.89 16.49 -21.49
C GLY A 479 -14.62 17.53 -22.58
N GLU A 480 -13.42 18.12 -22.62
CA GLU A 480 -12.89 18.99 -23.69
C GLU A 480 -11.68 18.33 -24.36
#